data_AF-A0A7D9L8Z3-F1
#
_entry.id   AF-A0A7D9L8Z3-F1
#
_cell.length_a   1.000
_cell.length_b   1.000
_cell.length_c   1.000
_cell.angle_alpha   90.00
_cell.angle_beta   90.00
_cell.angle_gamma   90.00
#
_symmetry.space_group_name_H-M   'P 1'
#
loop_
_entity.id
_entity.type
_entity.pdbx_description
1 polymer ?
#
loop_
_entity_poly.entity_id
_entity_poly.type
_entity_poly.pdbx_seq_one_letter_code
_entity_poly.pdbx_strand_id
1 'polypeptide(L)'
;ELKFLTDRCLRTSPNSWRHCPEAEWPKPRPVQEENEQRELTASEINDAENAWIKSVQANPFENEIRYLARKKTKEECLASPKYVTQFGLYVDQQGIVRCVGRIGDSTLSSNCIHPILLPSRHYFVELLIEHTHKHTVLHNGTRDTLTALRERFWVIRGRESVKKVIRKCVTSLKHEGISYTSLPSSSELKKLVTKPTREIDNAKTFKEPLVEIEMMESLLLELINFGE
;
A
#
# COMPACT_ATOMS: atom_id res chain seq x y z
N GLU A 1 -14.53 10.20 35.72
CA GLU A 1 -15.94 10.68 35.71
C GLU A 1 -16.42 11.14 34.32
N LEU A 2 -16.20 10.33 33.27
CA LEU A 2 -16.65 10.62 31.89
C LEU A 2 -17.66 9.59 31.36
N LYS A 3 -18.34 8.87 32.25
CA LYS A 3 -19.36 7.85 31.91
C LYS A 3 -20.80 8.23 32.28
N PHE A 4 -21.05 9.47 32.70
CA PHE A 4 -22.37 9.88 33.22
C PHE A 4 -23.20 10.80 32.31
N LEU A 5 -22.72 11.17 31.11
CA LEU A 5 -23.39 12.20 30.29
C LEU A 5 -23.97 11.74 28.95
N THR A 6 -23.86 10.46 28.58
CA THR A 6 -24.39 9.99 27.28
C THR A 6 -25.79 9.36 27.35
N ASP A 7 -26.29 8.98 28.54
CA ASP A 7 -27.48 8.13 28.64
C ASP A 7 -28.82 8.84 28.89
N ARG A 8 -28.86 10.17 29.03
CA ARG A 8 -30.11 10.88 29.37
C ARG A 8 -30.85 11.53 28.20
N CYS A 9 -30.22 11.70 27.02
CA CYS A 9 -30.85 12.43 25.91
C CYS A 9 -31.59 11.56 24.89
N LEU A 10 -31.49 10.22 24.94
CA LEU A 10 -32.11 9.33 23.95
C LEU A 10 -33.61 9.03 24.18
N ARG A 11 -34.28 9.69 25.14
CA ARG A 11 -35.68 9.36 25.50
C ARG A 11 -36.69 10.50 25.48
N THR A 12 -36.38 11.67 24.93
CA THR A 12 -37.36 12.76 24.88
C THR A 12 -37.36 13.46 23.53
N SER A 13 -38.51 13.36 22.83
CA SER A 13 -39.07 14.20 21.76
C SER A 13 -38.10 14.92 20.78
N PRO A 14 -38.34 14.89 19.45
CA PRO A 14 -37.44 15.46 18.42
C PRO A 14 -37.02 16.93 18.58
N ASN A 15 -37.62 17.68 19.50
CA ASN A 15 -37.37 19.11 19.72
C ASN A 15 -36.73 19.48 21.07
N SER A 16 -36.26 18.50 21.87
CA SER A 16 -35.70 18.76 23.22
C SER A 16 -34.34 19.47 23.22
N TRP A 17 -33.60 19.44 22.11
CA TRP A 17 -32.29 20.09 21.96
C TRP A 17 -32.33 21.62 22.13
N ARG A 18 -33.50 22.27 21.98
CA ARG A 18 -33.63 23.74 22.11
C ARG A 18 -33.54 24.27 23.55
N HIS A 19 -33.56 23.40 24.55
CA HIS A 19 -33.54 23.79 25.97
C HIS A 19 -32.28 23.29 26.71
N CYS A 20 -31.25 22.82 26.01
CA CYS A 20 -29.96 22.58 26.66
C CYS A 20 -29.33 23.93 27.03
N PRO A 21 -29.01 24.19 28.31
CA PRO A 21 -28.16 25.30 28.66
C PRO A 21 -26.86 25.15 27.88
N GLU A 22 -26.43 26.24 27.25
CA GLU A 22 -25.27 26.32 26.38
C GLU A 22 -24.07 25.69 27.11
N ALA A 23 -23.80 24.44 26.77
CA ALA A 23 -22.71 23.70 27.38
C ALA A 23 -21.43 24.35 26.88
N GLU A 24 -20.82 25.18 27.73
CA GLU A 24 -19.49 25.71 27.48
C GLU A 24 -18.56 24.54 27.22
N TRP A 25 -18.23 24.32 25.95
CA TRP A 25 -17.20 23.37 25.58
C TRP A 25 -15.92 23.80 26.31
N PRO A 26 -15.26 22.92 27.08
CA PRO A 26 -14.00 23.27 27.70
C PRO A 26 -13.05 23.72 26.59
N LYS A 27 -12.72 25.02 26.59
CA LYS A 27 -11.83 25.59 25.58
C LYS A 27 -10.58 24.71 25.57
N PRO A 28 -10.18 24.13 24.41
CA PRO A 28 -8.97 23.35 24.36
C PRO A 28 -7.86 24.19 24.97
N ARG A 29 -7.10 23.61 25.90
CA ARG A 29 -5.93 24.30 26.47
C ARG A 29 -5.11 24.84 25.31
N PRO A 30 -4.61 26.08 25.36
CA PRO A 30 -3.70 26.59 24.34
C PRO A 30 -2.55 25.59 24.22
N VAL A 31 -2.51 24.84 23.13
CA VAL A 31 -1.35 24.03 22.80
C VAL A 31 -0.30 25.08 22.46
N GLN A 32 0.74 25.17 23.30
CA GLN A 32 1.92 25.94 22.96
C GLN A 32 2.55 25.26 21.75
N GLU A 33 2.18 25.71 20.55
CA GLU A 33 2.86 25.37 19.30
C GLU A 33 4.23 26.05 19.33
N GLU A 34 5.18 25.44 20.04
CA GLU A 34 6.59 25.65 19.75
C GLU A 34 6.86 25.01 18.39
N ASN A 35 6.60 25.79 17.34
CA ASN A 35 6.91 25.46 15.96
C ASN A 35 8.44 25.54 15.76
N GLU A 36 9.17 24.63 16.40
CA GLU A 36 10.52 24.30 15.96
C GLU A 36 10.38 23.51 14.66
N GLN A 37 10.41 24.23 13.53
CA GLN A 37 10.65 23.63 12.21
C GLN A 37 12.08 23.09 12.16
N ARG A 38 12.33 22.01 12.89
CA ARG A 38 13.56 21.24 12.79
C ARG A 38 13.56 20.55 11.42
N GLU A 39 14.57 20.86 10.63
CA GLU A 39 14.81 20.17 9.38
C GLU A 39 15.13 18.70 9.66
N LEU A 40 14.46 17.80 8.93
CA LEU A 40 14.69 16.36 9.05
C LEU A 40 16.09 16.02 8.55
N THR A 41 16.84 15.30 9.38
CA THR A 41 18.14 14.78 9.00
C THR A 41 17.99 13.57 8.07
N ALA A 42 19.02 13.33 7.24
CA ALA A 42 19.02 12.16 6.36
C ALA A 42 18.91 10.83 7.12
N SER A 43 19.45 10.75 8.34
CA SER A 43 19.33 9.57 9.20
C SER A 43 17.89 9.33 9.62
N GLU A 44 17.18 10.37 10.08
CA GLU A 44 15.77 10.27 10.50
C GLU A 44 14.88 9.79 9.35
N ILE A 45 15.11 10.30 8.13
CA ILE A 45 14.38 9.87 6.93
C ILE A 45 14.65 8.38 6.64
N ASN A 46 15.91 7.95 6.68
CA ASN A 46 16.29 6.56 6.43
C ASN A 46 15.75 5.62 7.53
N ASP A 47 15.77 6.05 8.78
CA ASP A 47 15.27 5.26 9.91
C ASP A 47 13.75 5.11 9.85
N ALA A 48 13.04 6.18 9.47
CA ALA A 48 11.61 6.14 9.20
C ALA A 48 11.27 5.22 8.02
N GLU A 49 12.01 5.32 6.91
CA GLU A 49 11.85 4.44 5.74
C GLU A 49 12.04 2.97 6.13
N ASN A 50 13.11 2.67 6.87
CA ASN A 50 13.40 1.32 7.35
C ASN A 50 12.32 0.80 8.31
N ALA A 51 11.79 1.65 9.18
CA ALA A 51 10.69 1.28 10.09
C ALA A 51 9.42 0.93 9.31
N TRP A 52 9.07 1.71 8.29
CA TRP A 52 7.93 1.41 7.41
C TRP A 52 8.14 0.11 6.66
N ILE A 53 9.32 -0.11 6.08
CA ILE A 53 9.64 -1.36 5.38
C ILE A 53 9.46 -2.58 6.30
N LYS A 54 9.98 -2.51 7.53
CA LYS A 54 9.79 -3.59 8.52
C LYS A 54 8.32 -3.84 8.82
N SER A 55 7.54 -2.78 9.00
CA SER A 55 6.09 -2.89 9.22
C SER A 55 5.38 -3.57 8.05
N VAL A 56 5.71 -3.20 6.81
CA VAL A 56 5.16 -3.81 5.60
C VAL A 56 5.54 -5.29 5.47
N GLN A 57 6.72 -5.69 5.96
CA GLN A 57 7.20 -7.07 5.90
C GLN A 57 6.65 -7.95 7.03
N ALA A 58 6.29 -7.38 8.18
CA ALA A 58 6.00 -8.11 9.41
C ALA A 58 4.88 -9.16 9.25
N ASN A 59 3.78 -8.80 8.59
CA ASN A 59 2.63 -9.69 8.43
C ASN A 59 2.78 -10.64 7.23
N PRO A 60 3.05 -10.17 5.98
CA PRO A 60 3.10 -11.06 4.82
C PRO A 60 4.24 -12.08 4.83
N PHE A 61 5.31 -11.81 5.58
CA PHE A 61 6.51 -12.65 5.64
C PHE A 61 6.78 -13.18 7.05
N GLU A 62 5.78 -13.23 7.92
CA GLU A 62 5.93 -13.67 9.31
C GLU A 62 6.57 -15.06 9.40
N ASN A 63 6.13 -16.00 8.55
CA ASN A 63 6.64 -17.36 8.51
C ASN A 63 8.11 -17.42 8.06
N GLU A 64 8.46 -16.65 7.03
CA GLU A 64 9.82 -16.51 6.53
C GLU A 64 10.72 -15.87 7.58
N ILE A 65 10.30 -14.79 8.22
CA ILE A 65 11.04 -14.10 9.28
C ILE A 65 11.27 -15.04 10.46
N ARG A 66 10.22 -15.73 10.92
CA ARG A 66 10.32 -16.71 12.02
C ARG A 66 11.28 -17.84 11.67
N TYR A 67 11.26 -18.33 10.43
CA TYR A 67 12.19 -19.36 9.97
C TYR A 67 13.64 -18.85 9.95
N LEU A 68 13.87 -17.63 9.47
CA LEU A 68 15.20 -17.02 9.36
C LEU A 68 15.78 -16.59 10.73
N ALA A 69 14.92 -16.24 11.69
CA ALA A 69 15.33 -15.87 13.05
C ALA A 69 15.80 -17.08 13.89
N ARG A 70 15.39 -18.30 13.54
CA ARG A 70 15.82 -19.51 14.25
C ARG A 70 17.30 -19.76 13.97
N LYS A 71 18.07 -19.98 15.03
CA LYS A 71 19.42 -20.57 14.90
C LYS A 71 19.25 -21.99 14.40
N LYS A 72 19.96 -22.39 13.34
CA LYS A 72 20.01 -23.77 12.86
C LYS A 72 20.58 -24.67 13.97
N THR A 73 19.73 -25.19 14.84
CA THR A 73 20.05 -26.36 15.64
C THR A 73 20.04 -27.56 14.70
N LYS A 74 21.01 -28.46 14.86
CA LYS A 74 21.28 -29.60 13.96
C LYS A 74 20.12 -30.59 13.82
N GLU A 75 19.02 -30.41 14.55
CA GLU A 75 18.01 -31.43 14.84
C GLU A 75 16.61 -31.12 14.28
N GLU A 76 16.33 -29.90 13.79
CA GLU A 76 15.01 -29.59 13.20
C GLU A 76 15.05 -29.59 11.67
N CYS A 77 14.62 -30.71 11.08
CA CYS A 77 14.27 -30.83 9.65
C CYS A 77 12.92 -30.15 9.37
N LEU A 78 12.80 -28.85 9.62
CA LEU A 78 11.60 -28.10 9.23
C LEU A 78 11.70 -27.72 7.74
N ALA A 79 10.63 -27.98 6.98
CA ALA A 79 10.55 -27.59 5.58
C ALA A 79 10.70 -26.07 5.45
N SER A 80 11.67 -25.63 4.63
CA SER A 80 11.91 -24.21 4.40
C SER A 80 10.69 -23.57 3.70
N PRO A 81 10.25 -22.38 4.13
CA PRO A 81 9.19 -21.64 3.45
C PRO A 81 9.52 -21.41 1.97
N LYS A 82 8.47 -21.37 1.14
CA LYS A 82 8.60 -21.25 -0.33
C LYS A 82 9.45 -20.05 -0.75
N TYR A 83 9.23 -18.89 -0.15
CA TYR A 83 9.95 -17.68 -0.55
C TYR A 83 11.40 -17.68 -0.11
N VAL A 84 11.73 -18.31 1.02
CA VAL A 84 13.12 -18.46 1.50
C VAL A 84 13.96 -19.22 0.47
N THR A 85 13.46 -20.34 -0.04
CA THR A 85 14.19 -21.15 -1.03
C THR A 85 14.17 -20.50 -2.42
N GLN A 86 13.06 -19.90 -2.81
CA GLN A 86 12.89 -19.30 -4.13
C GLN A 86 13.76 -18.05 -4.34
N PHE A 87 13.88 -17.20 -3.31
CA PHE A 87 14.56 -15.90 -3.41
C PHE A 87 15.85 -15.82 -2.59
N GLY A 88 16.25 -16.92 -1.94
CA GLY A 88 17.41 -16.94 -1.06
C GLY A 88 17.30 -15.88 0.03
N LEU A 89 16.17 -15.85 0.75
CA LEU A 89 15.91 -14.77 1.70
C LEU A 89 16.86 -14.81 2.89
N TYR A 90 17.25 -13.63 3.34
CA TYR A 90 17.99 -13.43 4.59
C TYR A 90 17.55 -12.13 5.26
N VAL A 91 17.83 -12.01 6.55
CA VAL A 91 17.58 -10.78 7.32
C VAL A 91 18.89 -10.01 7.41
N ASP A 92 18.87 -8.74 7.03
CA ASP A 92 20.04 -7.86 7.12
C ASP A 92 20.32 -7.37 8.55
N GLN A 93 21.36 -6.56 8.72
CA GLN A 93 21.74 -6.00 10.01
C GLN A 93 20.68 -5.06 10.60
N GLN A 94 19.79 -4.52 9.76
CA GLN A 94 18.72 -3.61 10.13
C GLN A 94 17.41 -4.37 10.45
N GLY A 95 17.38 -5.69 10.32
CA GLY A 95 16.19 -6.51 10.54
C GLY A 95 15.23 -6.55 9.35
N ILE A 96 15.68 -6.17 8.15
CA ILE A 96 14.90 -6.14 6.92
C ILE A 96 15.13 -7.42 6.13
N VAL A 97 14.06 -8.00 5.60
CA VAL A 97 14.12 -9.18 4.75
C VAL A 97 14.58 -8.79 3.34
N ARG A 98 15.68 -9.37 2.88
CA ARG A 98 16.27 -9.14 1.57
C ARG A 98 16.40 -10.43 0.78
N CYS A 99 16.42 -10.28 -0.55
CA CYS A 99 16.69 -11.37 -1.49
C CYS A 99 18.19 -11.45 -1.77
N VAL A 100 18.71 -12.66 -1.97
CA VAL A 100 20.04 -12.84 -2.57
C VAL A 100 19.91 -12.68 -4.08
N GLY A 101 20.58 -11.66 -4.63
CA GLY A 101 20.69 -11.48 -6.08
C GLY A 101 21.57 -12.55 -6.72
N ARG A 102 21.43 -12.71 -8.05
CA ARG A 102 22.28 -13.61 -8.85
C ARG A 102 23.65 -13.02 -9.20
N ILE A 103 23.84 -11.74 -8.90
CA ILE A 103 25.00 -10.95 -9.31
C ILE A 103 25.86 -10.71 -8.06
N GLY A 104 26.56 -11.74 -7.60
CA GLY A 104 27.30 -11.72 -6.33
C GLY A 104 28.48 -10.74 -6.32
N ASP A 105 29.22 -10.64 -7.43
CA ASP A 105 30.46 -9.88 -7.53
C ASP A 105 30.37 -8.73 -8.55
N SER A 106 29.45 -7.80 -8.34
CA SER A 106 29.37 -6.58 -9.16
C SER A 106 29.74 -5.33 -8.38
N THR A 107 30.16 -4.29 -9.10
CA THR A 107 30.41 -2.96 -8.55
C THR A 107 29.12 -2.17 -8.29
N LEU A 108 27.96 -2.83 -8.31
CA LEU A 108 26.66 -2.22 -8.07
C LEU A 108 26.44 -1.96 -6.59
N SER A 109 25.52 -1.03 -6.28
CA SER A 109 25.11 -0.77 -4.90
C SER A 109 24.57 -2.04 -4.23
N SER A 110 24.82 -2.19 -2.93
CA SER A 110 24.35 -3.31 -2.12
C SER A 110 22.83 -3.52 -2.22
N ASN A 111 22.05 -2.44 -2.35
CA ASN A 111 20.60 -2.51 -2.53
C ASN A 111 20.18 -3.13 -3.86
N CYS A 112 21.00 -2.98 -4.89
CA CYS A 112 20.74 -3.51 -6.24
C CYS A 112 21.13 -4.99 -6.30
N ILE A 113 22.22 -5.36 -5.61
CA ILE A 113 22.66 -6.75 -5.45
C ILE A 113 21.70 -7.53 -4.54
N HIS A 114 21.26 -6.91 -3.45
CA HIS A 114 20.40 -7.52 -2.43
C HIS A 114 19.13 -6.69 -2.20
N PRO A 115 18.16 -6.77 -3.13
CA PRO A 115 16.96 -5.97 -3.08
C PRO A 115 16.07 -6.36 -1.90
N ILE A 116 15.35 -5.36 -1.38
CA ILE A 116 14.41 -5.49 -0.26
C ILE A 116 13.15 -6.20 -0.75
N LEU A 117 12.75 -7.29 -0.08
CA LEU A 117 11.55 -8.04 -0.47
C LEU A 117 10.29 -7.26 -0.08
N LEU A 118 9.38 -7.02 -1.03
CA LEU A 118 8.10 -6.36 -0.75
C LEU A 118 6.90 -7.23 -1.19
N PRO A 119 5.79 -7.18 -0.43
CA PRO A 119 4.57 -7.88 -0.80
C PRO A 119 3.92 -7.26 -2.04
N SER A 120 3.16 -8.06 -2.78
CA SER A 120 2.49 -7.59 -4.01
C SER A 120 1.30 -6.64 -3.76
N ARG A 121 0.62 -6.82 -2.62
CA ARG A 121 -0.64 -6.18 -2.24
C ARG A 121 -0.45 -5.45 -0.93
N HIS A 122 0.02 -4.22 -1.01
CA HIS A 122 0.12 -3.34 0.14
C HIS A 122 0.10 -1.89 -0.35
N TYR A 123 -0.57 -1.00 0.38
CA TYR A 123 -0.77 0.39 -0.05
C TYR A 123 0.58 1.13 -0.23
N PHE A 124 1.51 0.96 0.72
CA PHE A 124 2.89 1.46 0.59
C PHE A 124 3.56 1.05 -0.74
N VAL A 125 3.36 -0.20 -1.18
CA VAL A 125 3.96 -0.69 -2.43
C VAL A 125 3.28 -0.06 -3.65
N GLU A 126 1.96 0.15 -3.60
CA GLU A 126 1.25 0.89 -4.66
C GLU A 126 1.76 2.33 -4.78
N LEU A 127 1.96 3.03 -3.65
CA LEU A 127 2.53 4.38 -3.60
C LEU A 127 3.96 4.42 -4.12
N LEU A 128 4.79 3.45 -3.73
CA LEU A 128 6.17 3.34 -4.20
C LEU A 128 6.22 3.17 -5.72
N ILE A 129 5.41 2.25 -6.27
CA ILE A 129 5.30 2.03 -7.71
C ILE A 129 4.83 3.30 -8.41
N GLU A 130 3.82 3.98 -7.87
CA GLU A 130 3.28 5.21 -8.43
C GLU A 130 4.33 6.32 -8.45
N HIS A 131 5.08 6.48 -7.35
CA HIS A 131 6.17 7.45 -7.26
C HIS A 131 7.25 7.16 -8.31
N THR A 132 7.73 5.91 -8.39
CA THR A 132 8.73 5.52 -9.40
C THR A 132 8.22 5.76 -10.81
N HIS A 133 6.98 5.36 -11.09
CA HIS A 133 6.36 5.56 -12.40
C HIS A 133 6.28 7.04 -12.79
N LYS A 134 5.84 7.92 -11.88
CA LYS A 134 5.62 9.35 -12.16
C LYS A 134 6.91 10.17 -12.15
N HIS A 135 7.78 9.95 -11.17
CA HIS A 135 8.91 10.84 -10.88
C HIS A 135 10.25 10.29 -11.34
N THR A 136 10.46 8.98 -11.26
CA THR A 136 11.76 8.38 -11.65
C THR A 136 11.82 8.09 -13.15
N VAL A 137 10.77 7.45 -13.70
CA VAL A 137 10.73 7.06 -15.12
C VAL A 137 9.77 7.92 -15.96
N LEU A 138 9.21 8.99 -15.39
CA LEU A 138 8.43 10.00 -16.11
C LEU A 138 7.29 9.42 -16.99
N HIS A 139 6.42 8.62 -16.38
CA HIS A 139 5.28 7.96 -17.02
C HIS A 139 5.62 6.91 -18.08
N ASN A 140 6.87 6.47 -18.13
CA ASN A 140 7.29 5.41 -19.03
C ASN A 140 6.69 4.04 -18.62
N GLY A 141 6.77 3.07 -19.54
CA GLY A 141 6.02 1.82 -19.47
C GLY A 141 6.36 0.91 -18.29
N THR A 142 5.65 -0.22 -18.23
CA THR A 142 5.78 -1.22 -17.16
C THR A 142 7.20 -1.76 -17.01
N ARG A 143 7.91 -1.99 -18.12
CA ARG A 143 9.27 -2.55 -18.09
C ARG A 143 10.21 -1.61 -17.36
N ASP A 144 10.18 -0.33 -17.71
CA ASP A 144 11.16 0.63 -17.23
C ASP A 144 10.86 1.00 -15.78
N THR A 145 9.59 1.11 -15.41
CA THR A 145 9.17 1.23 -14.00
C THR A 145 9.63 0.03 -13.17
N LEU A 146 9.46 -1.20 -13.69
CA LEU A 146 9.88 -2.42 -12.98
C LEU A 146 11.41 -2.51 -12.84
N THR A 147 12.15 -2.06 -13.84
CA THR A 147 13.62 -2.01 -13.80
C THR A 147 14.09 -1.01 -12.73
N ALA A 148 13.56 0.20 -12.72
CA ALA A 148 13.89 1.21 -11.71
C ALA A 148 13.55 0.74 -10.28
N LEU A 149 12.39 0.09 -10.09
CA LEU A 149 12.05 -0.49 -8.79
C LEU A 149 13.06 -1.55 -8.34
N ARG A 150 13.57 -2.38 -9.27
CA ARG A 150 14.51 -3.46 -8.99
C ARG A 150 15.90 -3.01 -8.59
N GLU A 151 16.22 -1.72 -8.71
CA GLU A 151 17.46 -1.15 -8.19
C GLU A 151 17.53 -1.20 -6.66
N ARG A 152 16.38 -1.28 -5.99
CA ARG A 152 16.28 -1.32 -4.52
C ARG A 152 15.30 -2.37 -3.99
N PHE A 153 14.27 -2.73 -4.74
CA PHE A 153 13.13 -3.50 -4.25
C PHE A 153 12.79 -4.70 -5.13
N TRP A 154 12.45 -5.81 -4.48
CA TRP A 154 11.92 -7.01 -5.11
C TRP A 154 10.46 -7.21 -4.73
N VAL A 155 9.56 -6.65 -5.53
CA VAL A 155 8.11 -6.80 -5.33
C VAL A 155 7.65 -8.17 -5.84
N ILE A 156 7.02 -8.97 -4.97
CA ILE A 156 6.39 -10.24 -5.36
C ILE A 156 5.33 -9.95 -6.43
N ARG A 157 5.30 -10.72 -7.53
CA ARG A 157 4.41 -10.44 -8.68
C ARG A 157 4.51 -8.97 -9.15
N GLY A 158 5.72 -8.42 -9.09
CA GLY A 158 5.95 -6.99 -9.31
C GLY A 158 5.48 -6.49 -10.66
N ARG A 159 5.59 -7.30 -11.72
CA ARG A 159 5.10 -6.91 -13.06
C ARG A 159 3.59 -6.68 -13.06
N GLU A 160 2.83 -7.55 -12.40
CA GLU A 160 1.38 -7.44 -12.28
C GLU A 160 1.00 -6.22 -11.45
N SER A 161 1.67 -6.00 -10.30
CA SER A 161 1.45 -4.83 -9.45
C SER A 161 1.76 -3.52 -10.18
N VAL A 162 2.88 -3.45 -10.89
CA VAL A 162 3.25 -2.27 -11.70
C VAL A 162 2.21 -2.02 -12.78
N LYS A 163 1.81 -3.04 -13.53
CA LYS A 163 0.79 -2.91 -14.58
C LYS A 163 -0.54 -2.42 -14.03
N LYS A 164 -0.94 -2.87 -12.82
CA LYS A 164 -2.16 -2.41 -12.14
C LYS A 164 -2.11 -0.91 -11.84
N VAL A 165 -0.98 -0.40 -11.36
CA VAL A 165 -0.81 1.02 -11.03
C VAL A 165 -0.76 1.88 -12.29
N ILE A 166 0.03 1.50 -13.30
CA ILE A 166 0.17 2.26 -14.54
C ILE A 166 -1.17 2.39 -15.28
N ARG A 167 -2.00 1.34 -15.28
CA ARG A 167 -3.34 1.39 -15.90
C ARG A 167 -4.28 2.42 -15.29
N LYS A 168 -4.04 2.87 -14.06
CA LYS A 168 -4.78 3.95 -13.41
C LYS A 168 -4.21 5.33 -13.75
N CYS A 169 -3.04 5.40 -14.38
CA CYS A 169 -2.37 6.65 -14.72
C CYS A 169 -2.97 7.27 -15.98
N VAL A 170 -3.60 8.43 -15.82
CA VAL A 170 -4.20 9.19 -16.94
C VAL A 170 -3.16 9.60 -17.98
N THR A 171 -1.95 10.01 -17.57
CA THR A 171 -0.89 10.42 -18.50
C THR A 171 -0.45 9.26 -19.40
N SER A 172 -0.20 8.08 -18.83
CA SER A 172 0.18 6.90 -19.61
C SER A 172 -0.96 6.43 -20.52
N LEU A 173 -2.21 6.47 -20.06
CA LEU A 173 -3.38 6.19 -20.90
C LEU A 173 -3.48 7.14 -22.10
N LYS A 174 -3.13 8.42 -21.93
CA LYS A 174 -3.09 9.39 -23.03
C LYS A 174 -1.97 9.08 -24.02
N HIS A 175 -0.78 8.70 -23.53
CA HIS A 175 0.38 8.39 -24.38
C HIS A 175 0.21 7.07 -25.14
N GLU A 176 -0.44 6.07 -24.53
CA GLU A 176 -0.78 4.78 -25.14
C GLU A 176 -2.09 4.84 -25.96
N GLY A 177 -2.74 6.01 -26.02
CA GLY A 177 -3.95 6.23 -26.78
C GLY A 177 -3.78 5.80 -28.23
N ILE A 178 -4.75 5.04 -28.74
CA ILE A 178 -4.77 4.65 -30.15
C ILE A 178 -4.75 5.94 -30.97
N SER A 179 -3.83 6.05 -31.92
CA SER A 179 -3.90 7.13 -32.91
C SER A 179 -5.29 7.14 -33.54
N TYR A 180 -5.75 8.30 -34.01
CA TYR A 180 -6.95 8.33 -34.84
C TYR A 180 -6.76 7.32 -35.98
N THR A 181 -7.44 6.18 -35.88
CA THR A 181 -7.48 5.23 -36.98
C THR A 181 -8.15 5.99 -38.11
N SER A 182 -7.57 5.95 -39.31
CA SER A 182 -8.20 6.58 -40.48
C SER A 182 -9.67 6.19 -40.51
N LEU A 183 -10.55 7.18 -40.76
CA LEU A 183 -11.99 6.95 -40.77
C LEU A 183 -12.27 5.70 -41.59
N PRO A 184 -13.01 4.71 -41.04
CA PRO A 184 -13.36 3.53 -41.80
C PRO A 184 -14.02 3.97 -43.10
N SER A 185 -13.64 3.34 -44.22
CA SER A 185 -14.23 3.61 -45.53
C SER A 185 -15.76 3.67 -45.41
N SER A 186 -16.41 4.53 -46.18
CA SER A 186 -17.88 4.69 -46.20
C SER A 186 -18.64 3.35 -46.32
N SER A 187 -18.02 2.33 -46.94
CA SER A 187 -18.53 0.97 -47.02
C SER A 187 -18.63 0.21 -45.69
N GLU A 188 -17.77 0.52 -44.71
CA GLU A 188 -17.71 -0.14 -43.40
C GLU A 188 -18.66 0.51 -42.38
N LEU A 189 -18.97 1.81 -42.53
CA LEU A 189 -19.94 2.52 -41.67
C LEU A 189 -21.36 1.96 -41.75
N LYS A 190 -21.74 1.40 -42.91
CA LYS A 190 -23.06 0.78 -43.12
C LYS A 190 -23.27 -0.49 -42.29
N LYS A 191 -22.19 -1.12 -41.82
CA LYS A 191 -22.24 -2.36 -41.02
C LYS A 191 -22.30 -2.08 -39.51
N LEU A 192 -22.01 -0.85 -39.07
CA LEU A 192 -22.01 -0.45 -37.66
C LEU A 192 -23.37 0.07 -37.18
N VAL A 193 -24.35 0.24 -38.07
CA VAL A 193 -25.74 0.48 -37.70
C VAL A 193 -26.36 -0.86 -37.28
N THR A 194 -26.00 -1.35 -36.11
CA THR A 194 -26.64 -2.56 -35.54
C THR A 194 -27.31 -2.25 -34.21
N LYS A 195 -28.65 -2.23 -34.31
CA LYS A 195 -29.74 -2.37 -33.32
C LYS A 195 -29.82 -1.33 -32.18
N PRO A 196 -31.04 -0.87 -31.85
CA PRO A 196 -31.26 0.07 -30.75
C PRO A 196 -30.72 -0.53 -29.45
N THR A 197 -30.07 0.33 -28.67
CA THR A 197 -29.60 0.06 -27.32
C THR A 197 -30.73 -0.60 -26.52
N ARG A 198 -30.52 -1.84 -26.06
CA ARG A 198 -31.40 -2.41 -25.03
C ARG A 198 -31.34 -1.50 -23.81
N GLU A 199 -32.50 -1.28 -23.19
CA GLU A 199 -32.62 -0.55 -21.93
C GLU A 199 -31.56 -1.03 -20.93
N ILE A 200 -30.91 -0.08 -20.28
CA ILE A 200 -29.96 -0.37 -19.20
C ILE A 200 -30.82 -0.67 -17.98
N ASP A 201 -31.04 -1.96 -17.70
CA ASP A 201 -31.54 -2.41 -16.40
C ASP A 201 -30.51 -2.04 -15.33
N ASN A 202 -30.73 -0.91 -14.68
CA ASN A 202 -30.02 -0.48 -13.48
C ASN A 202 -30.43 -1.37 -12.30
N ALA A 203 -29.89 -2.59 -12.23
CA ALA A 203 -30.04 -3.47 -11.07
C ALA A 203 -28.92 -4.52 -11.00
N LYS A 204 -27.67 -4.09 -10.80
CA LYS A 204 -26.64 -4.95 -10.19
C LYS A 204 -25.88 -4.18 -9.14
N THR A 205 -26.41 -4.29 -7.94
CA THR A 205 -25.85 -4.00 -6.63
C THR A 205 -24.36 -4.34 -6.59
N PHE A 206 -23.52 -3.31 -6.53
CA PHE A 206 -22.12 -3.45 -6.16
C PHE A 206 -22.09 -3.66 -4.64
N LYS A 207 -22.02 -4.92 -4.20
CA LYS A 207 -21.66 -5.21 -2.80
C LYS A 207 -20.17 -4.92 -2.63
N GLU A 208 -19.87 -3.78 -2.04
CA GLU A 208 -18.54 -3.47 -1.49
C GLU A 208 -18.16 -4.51 -0.41
N PRO A 209 -16.89 -4.96 -0.34
CA PRO A 209 -16.43 -5.72 0.80
C PRO A 209 -16.00 -4.75 1.91
N LEU A 210 -16.96 -4.21 2.66
CA LEU A 210 -16.70 -3.37 3.85
C LEU A 210 -16.15 -4.16 5.06
N VAL A 211 -15.93 -5.48 4.92
CA VAL A 211 -15.51 -6.35 6.04
C VAL A 211 -13.99 -6.30 6.30
N GLU A 212 -13.16 -5.88 5.34
CA GLU A 212 -11.70 -5.80 5.53
C GLU A 212 -11.24 -4.51 6.23
N ILE A 213 -12.05 -3.45 6.23
CA ILE A 213 -11.73 -2.17 6.89
C ILE A 213 -12.01 -2.25 8.40
N GLU A 214 -13.12 -2.88 8.81
CA GLU A 214 -13.44 -3.08 10.23
C GLU A 214 -12.47 -4.04 10.95
N MET A 215 -11.86 -4.99 10.21
CA MET A 215 -10.82 -5.88 10.76
C MET A 215 -9.49 -5.17 11.01
N MET A 216 -9.14 -4.12 10.25
CA MET A 216 -7.93 -3.34 10.50
C MET A 216 -8.10 -2.34 11.63
N GLU A 217 -9.30 -1.77 11.82
CA GLU A 217 -9.59 -0.85 12.94
C GLU A 217 -9.64 -1.58 14.29
N SER A 218 -10.15 -2.83 14.33
CA SER A 218 -10.16 -3.66 15.55
C SER A 218 -8.76 -4.13 15.98
N LEU A 219 -7.90 -4.51 15.03
CA LEU A 219 -6.49 -4.87 15.32
C LEU A 219 -5.63 -3.63 15.70
N LEU A 220 -5.93 -2.45 15.16
CA LEU A 220 -5.27 -1.21 15.59
C LEU A 220 -5.64 -0.84 17.04
N LEU A 221 -6.89 -1.07 17.45
CA LEU A 221 -7.36 -0.80 18.81
C LEU A 221 -6.86 -1.83 19.84
N GLU A 222 -6.57 -3.07 19.45
CA GLU A 222 -5.92 -4.06 20.33
C GLU A 222 -4.42 -3.79 20.53
N LEU A 223 -3.71 -3.32 19.49
CA LEU A 223 -2.26 -3.02 19.60
C LEU A 223 -1.96 -1.74 20.38
N ILE A 224 -2.90 -0.79 20.49
CA ILE A 224 -2.77 0.42 21.31
C ILE A 224 -3.01 0.12 22.80
N ASN A 225 -3.74 -0.95 23.14
CA ASN A 225 -4.07 -1.32 24.52
C ASN A 225 -3.12 -2.37 25.16
N PHE A 226 -2.09 -2.84 24.46
CA PHE A 226 -1.08 -3.78 24.99
C PHE A 226 0.23 -3.08 25.43
N GLY A 227 0.21 -1.74 25.51
CA GLY A 227 1.33 -0.89 25.89
C GLY A 227 1.19 -0.24 27.28
N GLU A 228 0.46 -0.86 28.21
CA GLU A 228 0.55 -0.60 29.66
C GLU A 228 0.97 -1.88 30.40
#